data_AF-A0A4S8LDF9-F1
#
_entry.id   AF-A0A4S8LDF9-F1
#
_cell.length_a   1.000
_cell.length_b   1.000
_cell.length_c   1.000
_cell.angle_alpha   90.00
_cell.angle_beta   90.00
_cell.angle_gamma   90.00
#
_symmetry.space_group_name_H-M   'P 1'
#
loop_
_entity.id
_entity.type
_entity.pdbx_description
1 polymer ?
#
loop_
_entity_poly.entity_id
_entity_poly.type
_entity_poly.pdbx_seq_one_letter_code
_entity_poly.pdbx_strand_id
1 'polypeptide(L)'
;MHAGVVWYDSVIFTGHLAWQDRLNSLNLPFFLSSDSIFTNYTWKPTYPNLTTQYFLSLESSLTANKTLRDIYMGIDVWGRGSHGAGSFGSYRALQHISPSSLGLSVVIFGQAWTWENEQDKDEWTWEKWWDYERFLFFMGWPRTVITKSKGTVSGTESRPTRDEISGSKCCKWTKEFNTNSENN
;
A
#
# COMPACT_ATOMS: atom_id res chain seq x y z
N MET A 1 28.42 9.77 -13.61
CA MET A 1 27.07 9.93 -13.01
C MET A 1 26.08 9.36 -13.99
N HIS A 2 25.18 8.48 -13.57
CA HIS A 2 24.03 8.05 -14.38
C HIS A 2 22.80 8.81 -13.90
N ALA A 3 22.03 9.37 -14.83
CA ALA A 3 20.69 9.89 -14.57
C ALA A 3 19.68 8.74 -14.69
N GLY A 4 18.61 8.79 -13.89
CA GLY A 4 17.50 7.83 -13.96
C GLY A 4 16.21 8.52 -14.41
N VAL A 5 15.46 7.86 -15.27
CA VAL A 5 14.17 8.31 -15.80
C VAL A 5 13.08 7.38 -15.28
N VAL A 6 12.07 7.96 -14.64
CA VAL A 6 10.90 7.23 -14.16
C VAL A 6 9.67 7.74 -14.89
N TRP A 7 8.88 6.83 -15.46
CA TRP A 7 7.60 7.17 -16.07
C TRP A 7 6.45 6.98 -15.09
N TYR A 8 5.52 7.94 -15.05
CA TYR A 8 4.26 7.79 -14.34
C TYR A 8 3.17 7.34 -15.30
N ASP A 9 2.48 6.24 -14.95
CA ASP A 9 1.31 5.74 -15.65
C ASP A 9 0.22 6.81 -15.70
N SER A 10 0.16 7.57 -16.80
CA SER A 10 -0.72 8.72 -16.97
C SER A 10 -1.16 8.83 -18.41
N VAL A 11 -0.24 9.16 -19.33
CA VAL A 11 -0.49 9.20 -20.77
C VAL A 11 -0.20 7.85 -21.40
N ILE A 12 -1.07 7.38 -22.29
CA ILE A 12 -0.87 6.16 -23.09
C ILE A 12 -0.21 6.46 -24.44
N PHE A 13 0.26 5.44 -25.15
CA PHE A 13 1.06 5.62 -26.38
C PHE A 13 0.36 6.42 -27.49
N THR A 14 -0.97 6.55 -27.44
CA THR A 14 -1.76 7.39 -28.35
C THR A 14 -1.79 8.87 -27.97
N GLY A 15 -1.16 9.26 -26.86
CA GLY A 15 -1.10 10.64 -26.36
C GLY A 15 -2.27 11.03 -25.45
N HIS A 16 -3.22 10.14 -25.18
CA HIS A 16 -4.35 10.41 -24.28
C HIS A 16 -4.00 10.20 -22.81
N LEU A 17 -4.53 11.05 -21.93
CA LEU A 17 -4.51 10.85 -20.48
C LEU A 17 -5.47 9.71 -20.11
N ALA A 18 -4.92 8.56 -19.73
CA ALA A 18 -5.67 7.37 -19.31
C ALA A 18 -4.79 6.49 -18.40
N TRP A 19 -5.05 6.54 -17.09
CA TRP A 19 -4.39 5.68 -16.10
C TRP A 19 -4.77 4.21 -16.32
N GLN A 20 -3.76 3.34 -16.33
CA GLN A 20 -3.95 1.91 -16.53
C GLN A 20 -3.98 1.12 -15.23
N ASP A 21 -3.44 1.71 -14.16
CA ASP A 21 -3.28 1.13 -12.83
C ASP A 21 -2.43 -0.16 -12.83
N ARG A 22 -1.74 -0.45 -13.93
CA ARG A 22 -0.87 -1.62 -14.14
C ARG A 22 0.03 -1.43 -15.36
N LEU A 23 1.09 -2.23 -15.47
CA LEU A 23 1.82 -2.34 -16.74
C LEU A 23 0.95 -3.13 -17.75
N ASN A 24 0.77 -2.57 -18.94
CA ASN A 24 0.11 -3.24 -20.06
C ASN A 24 0.61 -2.68 -21.39
N SER A 25 0.05 -3.13 -22.52
CA SER A 25 0.48 -2.69 -23.86
C SER A 25 0.30 -1.19 -24.12
N LEU A 26 -0.59 -0.52 -23.39
CA LEU A 26 -0.89 0.90 -23.61
C LEU A 26 0.18 1.84 -23.03
N ASN A 27 0.91 1.39 -21.99
CA ASN A 27 2.00 2.15 -21.36
C ASN A 27 3.38 1.47 -21.49
N LEU A 28 3.46 0.27 -22.06
CA LEU A 28 4.72 -0.46 -22.30
C LEU A 28 5.79 0.37 -23.03
N PRO A 29 5.49 1.13 -24.11
CA PRO A 29 6.53 1.89 -24.82
C PRO A 29 7.27 2.88 -23.93
N PHE A 30 6.59 3.48 -22.96
CA PHE A 30 7.21 4.38 -21.99
C PHE A 30 8.08 3.63 -21.00
N PHE A 31 7.61 2.49 -20.48
CA PHE A 31 8.40 1.64 -19.59
C PHE A 31 9.71 1.17 -20.24
N LEU A 32 9.65 0.74 -21.51
CA LEU A 32 10.83 0.31 -22.27
C LEU A 32 11.83 1.45 -22.49
N SER A 33 11.35 2.70 -22.55
CA SER A 33 12.17 3.90 -22.80
C SER A 33 12.69 4.58 -21.52
N SER A 34 12.07 4.29 -20.37
CA SER A 34 12.46 4.78 -19.03
C SER A 34 13.33 3.77 -18.30
N ASP A 35 13.98 4.12 -17.18
CA ASP A 35 14.61 3.16 -16.28
C ASP A 35 13.56 2.34 -15.53
N SER A 36 12.49 3.00 -15.09
CA SER A 36 11.38 2.37 -14.37
C SER A 36 10.04 3.03 -14.64
N ILE A 37 8.96 2.31 -14.34
CA ILE A 37 7.59 2.82 -14.37
C ILE A 37 6.98 2.72 -13.00
N PHE A 38 6.18 3.72 -12.60
CA PHE A 38 5.26 3.55 -11.49
C PHE A 38 3.80 3.71 -11.91
N THR A 39 2.97 2.79 -11.44
CA THR A 39 1.54 2.76 -11.77
C THR A 39 0.80 3.82 -10.97
N ASN A 40 -0.37 4.22 -11.46
CA ASN A 40 -1.34 4.91 -10.64
C ASN A 40 -1.82 4.00 -9.48
N TYR A 41 -2.43 4.62 -8.47
CA TYR A 41 -2.68 4.02 -7.15
C TYR A 41 -4.09 3.43 -6.98
N THR A 42 -4.98 3.54 -7.97
CA THR A 42 -6.37 3.04 -7.90
C THR A 42 -6.53 1.59 -8.39
N TRP A 43 -5.46 0.81 -8.33
CA TRP A 43 -5.43 -0.55 -8.85
C TRP A 43 -6.32 -1.54 -8.06
N LYS A 44 -6.86 -2.51 -8.79
CA LYS A 44 -7.65 -3.62 -8.22
C LYS A 44 -6.73 -4.70 -7.64
N PRO A 45 -7.15 -5.49 -6.65
CA PRO A 45 -6.30 -6.51 -6.01
C PRO A 45 -5.62 -7.51 -6.98
N THR A 46 -6.20 -7.74 -8.15
CA THR A 46 -5.65 -8.64 -9.18
C THR A 46 -4.55 -8.00 -10.03
N TYR A 47 -4.41 -6.67 -10.02
CA TYR A 47 -3.56 -5.93 -10.96
C TYR A 47 -2.06 -6.13 -10.73
N PRO A 48 -1.52 -6.21 -9.50
CA PRO A 48 -0.12 -6.59 -9.29
C PRO A 48 0.23 -7.91 -9.97
N ASN A 49 -0.65 -8.92 -9.84
CA ASN A 49 -0.44 -10.22 -10.50
C ASN A 49 -0.54 -10.11 -12.03
N LEU A 50 -1.50 -9.35 -12.56
CA LEU A 50 -1.60 -9.11 -14.00
C LEU A 50 -0.40 -8.35 -14.57
N THR A 51 0.15 -7.38 -13.84
CA THR A 51 1.40 -6.68 -14.17
C THR A 51 2.54 -7.67 -14.32
N THR A 52 2.74 -8.53 -13.32
CA THR A 52 3.82 -9.52 -13.34
C THR A 52 3.64 -10.54 -14.45
N GLN A 53 2.43 -11.06 -14.64
CA GLN A 53 2.14 -11.99 -15.74
C GLN A 53 2.37 -11.33 -17.11
N TYR A 54 1.96 -10.08 -17.28
CA TYR A 54 2.19 -9.35 -18.51
C TYR A 54 3.68 -9.15 -18.78
N PHE A 55 4.45 -8.66 -17.80
CA PHE A 55 5.89 -8.48 -17.93
C PHE A 55 6.61 -9.78 -18.28
N LEU A 56 6.29 -10.88 -17.59
CA LEU A 56 6.89 -12.19 -17.82
C LEU A 56 6.47 -12.83 -19.17
N SER A 57 5.38 -12.35 -19.78
CA SER A 57 4.95 -12.80 -21.11
C SER A 57 5.62 -12.06 -22.26
N LEU A 58 6.38 -10.99 -21.98
CA LEU A 58 7.08 -10.22 -23.00
C LEU A 58 8.30 -10.99 -23.53
N GLU A 59 8.66 -10.72 -24.78
CA GLU A 59 9.87 -11.25 -25.39
C GLU A 59 11.10 -10.83 -24.59
N SER A 60 11.97 -11.79 -24.25
CA SER A 60 13.18 -11.55 -23.46
C SER A 60 14.11 -10.50 -24.07
N SER A 61 14.09 -10.33 -25.40
CA SER A 61 14.87 -9.31 -26.11
C SER A 61 14.38 -7.89 -25.83
N LEU A 62 13.08 -7.68 -25.60
CA LEU A 62 12.50 -6.38 -25.27
C LEU A 62 12.82 -5.95 -23.84
N THR A 63 12.91 -6.92 -22.92
CA THR A 63 13.09 -6.69 -21.48
C THR A 63 14.47 -7.09 -20.98
N ALA A 64 15.46 -7.22 -21.87
CA ALA A 64 16.81 -7.72 -21.51
C ALA A 64 17.46 -6.94 -20.36
N ASN A 65 17.19 -5.63 -20.28
CA ASN A 65 17.68 -4.74 -19.24
C ASN A 65 16.60 -4.33 -18.23
N LYS A 66 15.52 -5.11 -18.12
CA LYS A 66 14.38 -4.84 -17.25
C LYS A 66 14.12 -6.01 -16.33
N THR A 67 13.60 -5.70 -15.15
CA THR A 67 13.21 -6.64 -14.12
C THR A 67 11.87 -6.23 -13.53
N LEU A 68 11.23 -7.14 -12.80
CA LEU A 68 10.02 -6.82 -12.03
C LEU A 68 10.25 -5.71 -10.98
N ARG A 69 11.50 -5.49 -10.55
CA ARG A 69 11.86 -4.43 -9.61
C ARG A 69 11.85 -3.04 -10.24
N ASP A 70 11.85 -2.95 -11.57
CA ASP A 70 11.74 -1.69 -12.29
C ASP A 70 10.28 -1.26 -12.47
N ILE A 71 9.33 -2.05 -11.95
CA ILE A 71 7.91 -1.76 -11.95
C ILE A 71 7.46 -1.49 -10.51
N TYR A 72 7.05 -0.25 -10.27
CA TYR A 72 6.61 0.23 -8.97
C TYR A 72 5.09 0.32 -8.95
N MET A 73 4.44 -0.43 -8.08
CA MET A 73 2.99 -0.26 -7.87
C MET A 73 2.76 0.89 -6.88
N GLY A 74 1.89 1.83 -7.26
CA GLY A 74 1.60 3.03 -6.46
C GLY A 74 0.70 2.79 -5.26
N ILE A 75 1.01 3.41 -4.13
CA ILE A 75 0.14 3.48 -2.94
C ILE A 75 -0.08 4.94 -2.60
N ASP A 76 -1.33 5.41 -2.58
CA ASP A 76 -1.66 6.74 -2.07
C ASP A 76 -1.99 6.67 -0.58
N VAL A 77 -1.14 7.30 0.25
CA VAL A 77 -1.30 7.35 1.71
C VAL A 77 -2.50 8.20 2.11
N TRP A 78 -2.99 9.08 1.25
CA TRP A 78 -4.25 9.79 1.51
C TRP A 78 -5.49 8.91 1.32
N GLY A 79 -5.35 7.75 0.67
CA GLY A 79 -6.45 6.79 0.54
C GLY A 79 -7.48 7.14 -0.53
N ARG A 80 -7.15 7.98 -1.51
CA ARG A 80 -8.10 8.41 -2.57
C ARG A 80 -8.29 7.31 -3.62
N GLY A 81 -9.06 6.30 -3.26
CA GLY A 81 -9.27 5.10 -4.09
C GLY A 81 -8.11 4.10 -4.05
N SER A 82 -7.13 4.32 -3.17
CA SER A 82 -6.01 3.40 -2.95
C SER A 82 -6.47 2.10 -2.31
N HIS A 83 -5.85 0.99 -2.72
CA HIS A 83 -6.03 -0.28 -2.03
C HIS A 83 -5.61 -0.15 -0.55
N GLY A 84 -6.42 -0.67 0.37
CA GLY A 84 -6.17 -0.51 1.81
C GLY A 84 -6.55 0.86 2.37
N ALA A 85 -7.17 1.76 1.58
CA ALA A 85 -7.71 3.05 2.02
C ALA A 85 -6.69 4.07 2.57
N GLY A 86 -5.39 3.89 2.28
CA GLY A 86 -4.34 4.82 2.71
C GLY A 86 -4.05 4.78 4.21
N SER A 87 -3.42 5.82 4.75
CA SER A 87 -3.05 5.99 6.16
C SER A 87 -2.38 4.72 6.71
N PHE A 88 -2.74 4.30 7.93
CA PHE A 88 -2.35 3.01 8.51
C PHE A 88 -2.90 1.79 7.78
N GLY A 89 -3.78 1.93 6.79
CA GLY A 89 -4.22 0.85 5.93
C GLY A 89 -3.30 0.56 4.74
N SER A 90 -2.33 1.45 4.46
CA SER A 90 -1.36 1.33 3.36
C SER A 90 -0.54 0.02 3.39
N TYR A 91 -0.32 -0.58 4.57
CA TYR A 91 0.36 -1.88 4.68
C TYR A 91 -0.40 -3.01 3.96
N ARG A 92 -1.73 -2.91 3.84
CA ARG A 92 -2.55 -3.90 3.13
C ARG A 92 -2.25 -3.88 1.63
N ALA A 93 -2.03 -2.69 1.07
CA ALA A 93 -1.56 -2.55 -0.30
C ALA A 93 -0.16 -3.13 -0.47
N LEU A 94 0.76 -2.82 0.46
CA LEU A 94 2.12 -3.37 0.46
C LEU A 94 2.13 -4.91 0.45
N GLN A 95 1.26 -5.54 1.26
CA GLN A 95 1.12 -7.00 1.32
C GLN A 95 0.66 -7.63 -0.01
N HIS A 96 -0.11 -6.92 -0.82
CA HIS A 96 -0.56 -7.40 -2.13
C HIS A 96 0.43 -7.10 -3.27
N ILE A 97 1.14 -5.99 -3.21
CA ILE A 97 2.12 -5.61 -4.24
C ILE A 97 3.35 -6.51 -4.18
N SER A 98 3.92 -6.67 -2.99
CA SER A 98 5.19 -7.35 -2.79
C SER A 98 5.07 -8.48 -1.75
N PRO A 99 4.17 -9.47 -1.93
CA PRO A 99 4.39 -10.75 -1.28
C PRO A 99 5.71 -11.32 -1.81
N SER A 100 6.36 -12.18 -1.01
CA SER A 100 7.67 -12.76 -1.30
C SER A 100 7.77 -13.45 -2.68
N SER A 101 6.62 -13.77 -3.29
CA SER A 101 6.47 -14.45 -4.57
C SER A 101 6.40 -13.54 -5.82
N LEU A 102 6.11 -12.25 -5.69
CA LEU A 102 5.81 -11.37 -6.84
C LEU A 102 7.01 -10.54 -7.33
N GLY A 103 7.87 -10.07 -6.43
CA GLY A 103 9.10 -9.35 -6.79
C GLY A 103 8.93 -7.94 -7.38
N LEU A 104 7.72 -7.36 -7.32
CA LEU A 104 7.45 -5.98 -7.72
C LEU A 104 8.00 -4.97 -6.70
N SER A 105 8.26 -3.75 -7.16
CA SER A 105 8.61 -2.62 -6.30
C SER A 105 7.37 -1.81 -5.91
N VAL A 106 7.51 -0.92 -4.92
CA VAL A 106 6.43 -0.09 -4.38
C VAL A 106 6.85 1.36 -4.42
N VAL A 107 5.93 2.26 -4.79
CA VAL A 107 6.08 3.69 -4.56
C VAL A 107 4.99 4.18 -3.62
N ILE A 108 5.36 5.07 -2.71
CA ILE A 108 4.47 5.66 -1.72
C ILE A 108 4.23 7.11 -2.12
N PHE A 109 2.97 7.45 -2.37
CA PHE A 109 2.54 8.78 -2.75
C PHE A 109 1.89 9.49 -1.56
N GLY A 110 2.26 10.75 -1.37
CA GLY A 110 1.71 11.59 -0.31
C GLY A 110 2.23 11.22 1.09
N GLN A 111 3.50 10.83 1.22
CA GLN A 111 4.11 10.47 2.50
C GLN A 111 4.09 11.60 3.54
N ALA A 112 3.99 12.86 3.09
CA ALA A 112 3.80 14.02 3.97
C ALA A 112 2.50 13.95 4.81
N TRP A 113 1.56 13.06 4.48
CA TRP A 113 0.33 12.81 5.24
C TRP A 113 0.58 12.62 6.75
N THR A 114 1.67 11.98 7.14
CA THR A 114 1.99 11.76 8.57
C THR A 114 2.18 13.07 9.33
N TRP A 115 2.69 14.10 8.67
CA TRP A 115 2.79 15.44 9.22
C TRP A 115 1.46 16.19 9.04
N GLU A 116 0.98 16.27 7.80
CA GLU A 116 -0.13 17.13 7.40
C GLU A 116 -1.46 16.76 8.06
N ASN A 117 -1.69 15.49 8.40
CA ASN A 117 -2.93 15.03 9.05
C ASN A 117 -3.06 15.49 10.51
N GLU A 118 -1.94 15.83 11.15
CA GLU A 118 -1.85 16.06 12.59
C GLU A 118 -1.32 17.47 12.93
N GLN A 119 -0.92 18.25 11.92
CA GLN A 119 -0.22 19.53 12.07
C GLN A 119 -0.96 20.59 12.90
N ASP A 120 -2.30 20.54 12.91
CA ASP A 120 -3.14 21.51 13.61
C ASP A 120 -3.47 21.09 15.06
N LYS A 121 -2.93 19.95 15.52
CA LYS A 121 -3.13 19.50 16.90
C LYS A 121 -2.18 20.22 17.86
N ASP A 122 -2.69 20.53 19.04
CA ASP A 122 -1.86 21.04 20.13
C ASP A 122 -0.72 20.05 20.42
N GLU A 123 0.48 20.61 20.62
CA GLU A 123 1.70 19.86 20.91
C GLU A 123 2.15 18.87 19.80
N TRP A 124 1.84 19.10 18.52
CA TRP A 124 2.43 18.35 17.42
C TRP A 124 3.88 18.76 17.15
N THR A 125 4.82 18.13 17.84
CA THR A 125 6.26 18.40 17.70
C THR A 125 6.93 17.49 16.69
N TRP A 126 8.14 17.86 16.26
CA TRP A 126 8.99 17.04 15.39
C TRP A 126 9.24 15.64 15.95
N GLU A 127 9.42 15.52 17.27
CA GLU A 127 9.64 14.24 17.95
C GLU A 127 8.39 13.35 17.89
N LYS A 128 7.20 13.92 18.13
CA LYS A 128 5.94 13.18 18.03
C LYS A 128 5.66 12.75 16.59
N TRP A 129 5.92 13.61 15.61
CA TRP A 129 5.84 13.23 14.19
C TRP A 129 6.80 12.10 13.87
N TRP A 130 8.05 12.15 14.33
CA TRP A 130 9.03 11.10 14.07
C TRP A 130 8.63 9.76 14.68
N ASP A 131 8.04 9.75 15.88
CA ASP A 131 7.47 8.54 16.48
C ASP A 131 6.31 7.98 15.64
N TYR A 132 5.45 8.86 15.13
CA TYR A 132 4.31 8.50 14.29
C TYR A 132 4.74 7.94 12.92
N GLU A 133 5.71 8.58 12.26
CA GLU A 133 6.32 8.15 11.00
C GLU A 133 6.95 6.76 11.14
N ARG A 134 7.73 6.56 12.20
CA ARG A 134 8.36 5.26 12.50
C ARG A 134 7.33 4.17 12.77
N PHE A 135 6.26 4.52 13.46
CA PHE A 135 5.17 3.58 13.71
C PHE A 135 4.49 3.15 12.41
N LEU A 136 4.21 4.09 11.50
CA LEU A 136 3.57 3.81 10.21
C LEU A 136 4.45 2.96 9.28
N PHE A 137 5.71 3.34 9.07
CA PHE A 137 6.55 2.76 8.01
C PHE A 137 7.53 1.67 8.46
N PHE A 138 7.97 1.69 9.72
CA PHE A 138 9.11 0.86 10.17
C PHE A 138 8.76 -0.17 11.23
N MET A 139 7.86 0.14 12.16
CA MET A 139 7.57 -0.76 13.28
C MET A 139 6.34 -1.64 13.03
N GLY A 140 5.42 -1.19 12.17
CA GLY A 140 4.13 -1.86 11.94
C GLY A 140 3.27 -1.91 13.20
N TRP A 141 1.99 -2.24 13.05
CA TRP A 141 1.12 -2.50 14.20
C TRP A 141 1.77 -3.55 15.10
N PRO A 142 1.81 -3.38 16.44
CA PRO A 142 2.40 -4.39 17.32
C PRO A 142 1.64 -5.70 17.08
N ARG A 143 2.33 -6.76 16.65
CA ARG A 143 1.75 -8.11 16.71
C ARG A 143 1.50 -8.42 18.18
N THR A 144 0.28 -8.14 18.62
CA THR A 144 -0.20 -8.29 20.00
C THR A 144 0.47 -7.33 21.00
N VAL A 145 -0.24 -6.27 21.38
CA VAL A 145 0.02 -5.62 22.67
C VAL A 145 -0.53 -6.57 23.73
N ILE A 146 0.32 -7.40 24.35
CA ILE A 146 -0.04 -8.01 25.63
C ILE A 146 -0.02 -6.88 26.65
N THR A 147 -1.20 -6.36 26.97
CA THR A 147 -1.37 -5.52 28.15
C THR A 147 -1.06 -6.38 29.37
N LYS A 148 0.09 -6.15 30.03
CA LYS A 148 0.30 -6.67 31.38
C LYS A 148 -0.66 -5.96 32.32
N SER A 149 -1.84 -6.53 32.54
CA SER A 149 -2.64 -6.19 33.70
C SER A 149 -1.92 -6.70 34.94
N LYS A 150 -1.52 -5.79 35.84
CA LYS A 150 -1.17 -6.15 37.21
C LYS A 150 -2.43 -6.71 37.86
N GLY A 151 -2.45 -8.01 38.12
CA GLY A 151 -3.56 -8.69 38.79
C GLY A 151 -3.19 -10.13 39.09
N THR A 152 -2.93 -10.39 40.37
CA THR A 152 -2.66 -11.70 40.96
C THR A 152 -3.80 -12.68 40.67
N VAL A 153 -3.53 -13.80 40.01
CA VAL A 153 -4.39 -15.00 40.08
C VAL A 153 -3.52 -16.25 40.04
N SER A 154 -3.61 -17.03 41.10
CA SER A 154 -3.24 -18.45 41.18
C SER A 154 -4.23 -19.28 40.38
N GLY A 155 -3.74 -20.11 39.45
CA GLY A 155 -4.55 -21.11 38.76
C GLY A 155 -3.75 -21.79 37.66
N THR A 156 -3.51 -23.10 37.81
CA THR A 156 -2.95 -23.96 36.77
C THR A 156 -4.04 -24.35 35.78
N GLU A 157 -3.84 -24.10 34.49
CA GLU A 157 -4.70 -24.65 33.44
C GLU A 157 -3.89 -25.08 32.20
N SER A 158 -4.27 -26.24 31.69
CA SER A 158 -3.64 -27.04 30.63
C SER A 158 -4.01 -26.58 29.21
N ARG A 159 -3.19 -26.92 28.22
CA ARG A 159 -3.35 -26.57 26.80
C ARG A 159 -4.65 -27.13 26.18
N PRO A 160 -5.42 -26.35 25.40
CA PRO A 160 -6.48 -26.90 24.57
C PRO A 160 -5.94 -27.39 23.22
N THR A 161 -6.47 -28.52 22.77
CA THR A 161 -6.22 -29.17 21.48
C THR A 161 -7.00 -28.53 20.34
N ARG A 162 -6.51 -28.73 19.12
CA ARG A 162 -7.12 -28.35 17.84
C ARG A 162 -8.56 -28.88 17.78
N ASP A 163 -9.57 -28.01 17.81
CA ASP A 163 -10.88 -28.14 17.14
C ASP A 163 -11.85 -26.97 17.48
N GLU A 164 -11.41 -25.72 17.32
CA GLU A 164 -12.32 -24.55 17.31
C GLU A 164 -12.03 -23.64 16.11
N ILE A 165 -12.25 -24.19 14.91
CA ILE A 165 -12.41 -23.42 13.66
C ILE A 165 -13.91 -23.33 13.40
N SER A 166 -14.57 -22.29 13.91
CA SER A 166 -15.88 -21.82 13.42
C SER A 166 -16.39 -20.65 14.27
N GLY A 167 -16.25 -19.41 13.78
CA GLY A 167 -16.99 -18.28 14.35
C GLY A 167 -16.25 -16.94 14.36
N SER A 168 -15.84 -16.42 13.21
CA SER A 168 -15.24 -15.08 13.11
C SER A 168 -16.31 -13.98 13.31
N LYS A 169 -16.44 -13.45 14.53
CA LYS A 169 -16.92 -12.06 14.72
C LYS A 169 -15.76 -11.12 14.44
N CYS A 170 -15.67 -10.66 13.20
CA CYS A 170 -14.75 -9.58 12.80
C CYS A 170 -15.35 -8.24 13.25
N CYS A 171 -14.64 -7.52 14.13
CA CYS A 171 -15.00 -6.17 14.55
C CYS A 171 -14.95 -5.22 13.34
N LYS A 172 -16.13 -4.83 12.84
CA LYS A 172 -16.28 -3.70 11.93
C LYS A 172 -16.08 -2.41 12.73
N TRP A 173 -15.12 -1.59 12.31
CA TRP A 173 -15.10 -0.16 12.63
C TRP A 173 -15.37 0.59 11.33
N THR A 174 -16.64 0.89 11.07
CA THR A 174 -17.07 1.87 10.08
C THR A 174 -17.17 3.22 10.78
N LYS A 175 -16.43 4.23 10.31
CA LYS A 175 -16.75 5.63 10.62
C LYS A 175 -18.00 5.98 9.82
N GLU A 176 -19.13 6.14 10.50
CA GLU A 176 -20.32 6.77 9.92
C GLU A 176 -20.02 8.27 9.70
N PHE A 177 -20.10 8.71 8.44
CA PHE A 177 -20.16 10.13 8.12
C PHE A 177 -21.63 10.57 8.28
N ASN A 178 -21.90 11.37 9.30
CA ASN A 178 -23.20 12.00 9.50
C ASN A 178 -23.25 13.27 8.63
N THR A 179 -23.99 13.22 7.52
CA THR A 179 -24.38 14.42 6.76
C THR A 179 -25.77 14.84 7.21
N ASN A 180 -25.85 15.76 8.17
CA ASN A 180 -27.10 16.50 8.40
C ASN A 180 -27.07 17.74 7.51
N SER A 181 -27.78 17.66 6.38
CA SER A 181 -28.24 18.83 5.65
C SER A 181 -29.38 19.48 6.42
N GLU A 182 -29.19 20.74 6.79
CA GLU A 182 -30.22 21.63 7.31
C GLU A 182 -31.33 21.81 6.28
N ASN A 183 -32.58 21.57 6.69
CA ASN A 183 -33.77 22.11 6.06
C ASN A 183 -34.57 22.79 7.17
N ASN A 184 -34.55 24.12 7.17
CA ASN A 184 -35.68 24.94 7.60
C ASN A 184 -35.66 26.27 6.84
#